data_AF-A0A9P5D1S0-F1
#
_entry.id   AF-A0A9P5D1S0-F1
#
_cell.length_a   1.000
_cell.length_b   1.000
_cell.length_c   1.000
_cell.angle_alpha   90.00
_cell.angle_beta   90.00
_cell.angle_gamma   90.00
#
_symmetry.space_group_name_H-M   'P 1'
#
loop_
_entity.id
_entity.type
_entity.pdbx_description
1 polymer ?
#
loop_
_entity_poly.entity_id
_entity_poly.type
_entity_poly.pdbx_seq_one_letter_code
_entity_poly.pdbx_strand_id
1 'polypeptide(L)'
;MTSDTAAASRPATREEMSEARLPLAYRDSCANLLIPLNKCRRDTWYAPWKCGDERHSYEKCQYDEFKKRVAKMDELRESKDGARSN
;
A
#
# COMPACT_ATOMS: atom_id res chain seq x y z
N MET A 1 29.17 -6.50 3.24
CA MET A 1 28.30 -6.76 4.40
C MET A 1 27.46 -5.50 4.56
N THR A 2 26.15 -5.47 4.36
CA THR A 2 25.12 -6.37 4.85
C THR A 2 24.05 -6.65 3.79
N SER A 3 23.62 -7.90 3.72
CA SER A 3 22.42 -8.34 3.02
C SER A 3 21.20 -7.68 3.68
N ASP A 4 20.46 -6.87 2.94
CA ASP A 4 19.09 -6.45 3.29
C ASP A 4 18.13 -7.09 2.28
N THR A 5 18.07 -8.42 2.34
CA THR A 5 17.04 -9.19 1.65
C THR A 5 16.09 -9.67 2.75
N ALA A 6 14.81 -9.29 2.63
CA ALA A 6 13.68 -9.85 3.35
C ALA A 6 13.40 -9.36 4.78
N ALA A 7 13.37 -8.04 5.00
CA ALA A 7 12.24 -7.53 5.77
C ALA A 7 10.99 -7.69 4.88
N ALA A 8 10.31 -8.83 4.95
CA ALA A 8 8.90 -8.87 4.60
C ALA A 8 8.27 -7.76 5.45
N SER A 9 7.95 -6.63 4.83
CA SER A 9 7.53 -5.43 5.54
C SER A 9 6.27 -5.82 6.30
N ARG A 10 6.40 -6.00 7.62
CA ARG A 10 5.28 -6.43 8.45
C ARG A 10 4.12 -5.46 8.16
N PRO A 11 2.90 -5.95 7.90
CA PRO A 11 1.76 -5.06 7.78
C PRO A 11 1.67 -4.19 9.04
N ALA A 12 1.36 -2.90 8.86
CA ALA A 12 1.24 -1.99 9.98
C ALA A 12 0.12 -2.48 10.90
N THR A 13 0.33 -2.44 12.21
CA THR A 13 -0.74 -2.74 13.16
C THR A 13 -1.79 -1.64 13.13
N ARG A 14 -2.96 -1.92 13.70
CA ARG A 14 -4.05 -0.95 13.78
C ARG A 14 -3.65 0.26 14.63
N GLU A 15 -2.89 0.01 15.69
CA GLU A 15 -2.35 1.02 16.59
C GLU A 15 -1.37 1.92 15.84
N GLU A 16 -0.41 1.35 15.10
CA GLU A 16 0.58 2.10 14.29
C GLU A 16 -0.12 3.01 13.26
N MET A 17 -1.15 2.50 12.56
CA MET A 17 -1.92 3.29 11.59
C MET A 17 -2.74 4.41 12.26
N SER A 18 -3.20 4.19 13.49
CA SER A 18 -3.94 5.18 14.27
C SER A 18 -3.01 6.29 14.78
N GLU A 19 -1.85 5.93 15.33
CA GLU A 19 -0.81 6.85 15.79
C GLU A 19 -0.28 7.72 14.64
N ALA A 20 -0.08 7.11 13.47
CA ALA A 20 0.30 7.83 12.24
C ALA A 20 -0.83 8.71 11.66
N ARG A 21 -2.03 8.66 12.25
CA ARG A 21 -3.24 9.41 11.84
C ARG A 21 -3.60 9.19 10.37
N LEU A 22 -3.49 7.95 9.89
CA LEU A 22 -3.88 7.60 8.53
C LEU A 22 -5.42 7.70 8.38
N PRO A 23 -5.93 8.34 7.31
CA PRO A 23 -7.35 8.29 6.96
C PRO A 23 -7.79 6.85 6.68
N LEU A 24 -9.06 6.53 6.94
CA LEU A 24 -9.59 5.16 6.81
C LEU A 24 -9.34 4.53 5.44
N ALA A 25 -9.44 5.32 4.37
CA ALA A 25 -9.21 4.85 3.00
C ALA A 25 -7.78 4.34 2.74
N TYR A 26 -6.80 4.77 3.54
CA TYR A 26 -5.38 4.41 3.38
C TYR A 26 -4.89 3.43 4.45
N ARG A 27 -5.80 2.83 5.21
CA ARG A 27 -5.50 1.78 6.19
C ARG A 27 -5.57 0.40 5.54
N ASP A 28 -4.83 0.22 4.47
CA ASP A 28 -4.76 -1.00 3.67
C ASP A 28 -3.52 -1.84 4.00
N SER A 29 -3.35 -2.94 3.28
CA SER A 29 -2.20 -3.85 3.37
C SER A 29 -0.85 -3.16 3.07
N CYS A 30 -0.87 -2.00 2.40
CA CYS A 30 0.32 -1.22 2.03
C CYS A 30 0.63 -0.07 3.01
N ALA A 31 -0.15 0.09 4.09
CA ALA A 31 -0.02 1.19 5.03
C ALA A 31 1.36 1.28 5.71
N ASN A 32 2.05 0.16 5.86
CA ASN A 32 3.41 0.11 6.40
C ASN A 32 4.45 0.84 5.53
N LEU A 33 4.20 0.99 4.22
CA LEU A 33 5.02 1.80 3.32
C LEU A 33 4.60 3.27 3.31
N LEU A 34 3.33 3.55 3.59
CA LEU A 34 2.80 4.91 3.60
C LEU A 34 3.27 5.71 4.82
N ILE A 35 3.39 5.09 5.99
CA ILE A 35 3.89 5.73 7.22
C ILE A 35 5.29 6.34 7.01
N PRO A 36 6.32 5.60 6.55
CA PRO A 36 7.65 6.17 6.30
C PRO A 36 7.65 7.20 5.16
N LEU A 37 6.85 7.01 4.10
CA LEU A 37 6.69 8.00 3.04
C LEU A 37 6.15 9.34 3.57
N ASN A 38 5.13 9.31 4.41
CA ASN A 38 4.56 10.53 5.01
C ASN A 38 5.52 11.18 6.01
N LYS A 39 6.36 10.40 6.70
CA LYS A 39 7.45 10.93 7.50
C LYS A 39 8.46 11.68 6.62
N CYS A 40 8.99 11.02 5.58
CA CYS A 40 9.93 11.65 4.64
C CYS A 40 9.37 12.94 4.02
N ARG A 41 8.10 12.93 3.60
CA ARG A 41 7.42 14.13 3.04
C ARG A 41 7.37 15.29 4.03
N ARG A 42 7.04 15.04 5.29
CA ARG A 42 7.01 16.08 6.34
C ARG A 42 8.41 16.62 6.64
N ASP A 43 9.39 15.72 6.78
CA ASP A 43 10.77 16.08 7.10
C ASP A 43 11.43 16.90 5.97
N THR A 44 11.05 16.64 4.72
CA THR A 44 11.58 17.33 3.52
C THR A 44 10.68 18.44 3.00
N TRP A 45 9.66 18.86 3.76
CA TRP A 45 8.70 19.90 3.35
C TRP A 45 8.06 19.64 1.98
N TYR A 46 7.77 18.37 1.67
CA TYR A 46 7.14 17.91 0.43
C TYR A 46 7.92 18.28 -0.83
N ALA A 47 9.25 18.35 -0.74
CA ALA A 47 10.12 18.57 -1.90
C ALA A 47 9.90 17.48 -2.99
N PRO A 48 9.54 17.84 -4.24
CA PRO A 48 9.21 16.87 -5.30
C PRO A 48 10.33 15.92 -5.71
N TRP A 49 11.58 16.29 -5.50
CA TRP A 49 12.78 15.50 -5.84
C TRP A 49 13.27 14.60 -4.68
N LYS A 50 12.55 14.57 -3.55
CA LYS A 50 12.84 13.71 -2.40
C LYS A 50 11.76 12.64 -2.23
N CYS A 51 12.10 11.58 -1.49
CA CYS A 51 11.20 10.47 -1.16
C CYS A 51 10.68 9.67 -2.38
N GLY A 52 11.47 9.62 -3.46
CA GLY A 52 11.08 8.98 -4.72
C GLY A 52 10.95 7.46 -4.57
N ASP A 53 11.93 6.82 -3.94
CA ASP A 53 11.98 5.37 -3.77
C ASP A 53 10.84 4.88 -2.87
N GLU A 54 10.58 5.59 -1.75
CA GLU A 54 9.47 5.29 -0.84
C GLU A 54 8.12 5.47 -1.53
N ARG A 55 7.99 6.51 -2.37
CA ARG A 55 6.77 6.74 -3.15
C ARG A 55 6.54 5.62 -4.15
N HIS A 56 7.54 5.27 -4.95
CA HIS A 56 7.41 4.21 -5.96
C HIS A 56 7.18 2.85 -5.32
N SER A 57 7.77 2.58 -4.15
CA SER A 57 7.53 1.35 -3.39
C SER A 57 6.08 1.25 -2.93
N TYR A 58 5.52 2.33 -2.39
CA TYR A 58 4.10 2.39 -2.00
C TYR A 58 3.15 2.26 -3.21
N GLU A 59 3.43 2.97 -4.30
CA GLU A 59 2.63 2.92 -5.54
C GLU A 59 2.64 1.51 -6.16
N LYS A 60 3.80 0.83 -6.15
CA LYS A 60 3.92 -0.55 -6.62
C LYS A 60 3.07 -1.51 -5.77
N CYS A 61 3.12 -1.38 -4.46
CA CYS A 61 2.29 -2.19 -3.56
C CYS A 61 0.80 -2.01 -3.87
N GLN A 62 0.35 -0.77 -4.03
CA GLN A 62 -1.05 -0.46 -4.38
C GLN A 62 -1.47 -1.06 -5.72
N TYR A 63 -0.57 -1.03 -6.71
CA TYR A 63 -0.82 -1.62 -8.01
C TYR A 63 -0.94 -3.15 -7.94
N ASP A 64 -0.08 -3.80 -7.15
CA ASP A 64 -0.13 -5.24 -6.94
C ASP A 64 -1.42 -5.67 -6.21
N GLU A 65 -1.84 -4.92 -5.19
CA GLU A 65 -3.11 -5.14 -4.50
C GLU A 65 -4.32 -4.90 -5.42
N PHE A 66 -4.26 -3.91 -6.29
CA PHE A 66 -5.30 -3.68 -7.30
C PHE A 66 -5.43 -4.88 -8.25
N LYS A 67 -4.32 -5.41 -8.77
CA LYS A 67 -4.35 -6.61 -9.63
C LYS A 67 -4.96 -7.82 -8.92
N LYS A 68 -4.65 -8.03 -7.63
CA LYS A 68 -5.29 -9.10 -6.84
C LYS A 68 -6.80 -8.91 -6.72
N ARG A 69 -7.26 -7.67 -6.53
CA ARG A 69 -8.70 -7.35 -6.48
C ARG A 69 -9.38 -7.57 -7.83
N VAL A 70 -8.72 -7.24 -8.95
CA VAL A 70 -9.24 -7.51 -10.30
C VAL A 70 -9.37 -9.02 -10.52
N ALA A 71 -8.33 -9.80 -10.22
CA ALA A 71 -8.38 -11.26 -10.34
C ALA A 71 -9.54 -11.86 -9.53
N LYS A 72 -9.72 -11.44 -8.27
CA LYS A 72 -10.84 -11.87 -7.44
C LYS A 72 -12.21 -11.47 -8.03
N MET A 73 -12.30 -10.30 -8.64
CA MET A 73 -13.54 -9.88 -9.31
C MET A 73 -13.84 -10.72 -10.55
N ASP A 74 -12.82 -11.16 -11.28
CA ASP A 74 -12.98 -12.01 -12.46
C ASP A 74 -13.40 -13.43 -12.05
N GLU A 75 -12.78 -14.00 -11.01
CA GLU A 75 -13.23 -15.27 -10.38
C GLU A 75 -14.71 -15.20 -9.96
N LEU A 76 -15.14 -14.10 -9.33
CA LEU A 76 -16.52 -13.90 -8.92
C LEU A 76 -17.48 -13.78 -10.12
N ARG A 77 -17.05 -13.16 -11.22
CA ARG A 77 -17.86 -13.05 -12.44
C ARG A 77 -18.05 -14.40 -13.11
N GLU A 78 -16.98 -15.19 -13.22
CA GLU A 78 -17.02 -16.55 -13.76
C GLU A 78 -17.96 -17.44 -12.93
N SER A 79 -17.89 -17.35 -11.59
CA SER A 79 -18.79 -18.10 -10.71
C SER A 79 -20.27 -17.75 -10.83
N LYS A 80 -20.59 -16.61 -11.46
CA LYS A 80 -21.95 -16.11 -11.68
C LYS A 80 -22.36 -16.12 -13.14
N ASP A 81 -21.72 -16.95 -13.97
CA ASP A 81 -21.97 -17.06 -15.42
C ASP A 81 -21.92 -15.69 -16.15
N GLY A 82 -21.01 -14.80 -15.71
CA GLY A 82 -20.84 -13.48 -16.31
C GLY A 82 -21.86 -12.42 -15.85
N ALA A 83 -22.74 -12.72 -14.89
CA ALA A 83 -23.67 -11.75 -14.36
C ALA A 83 -22.95 -10.62 -13.59
N ARG A 84 -23.27 -9.37 -13.94
CA ARG A 84 -22.75 -8.18 -13.23
C ARG A 84 -23.37 -8.12 -11.84
N SER A 85 -22.53 -8.02 -10.80
CA SER A 85 -22.96 -7.97 -9.39
C SER A 85 -23.43 -6.59 -8.95
N ASN A 86 -24.37 -5.97 -9.68
CA ASN A 86 -24.91 -4.63 -9.37
C ASN A 86 -26.38 -4.69 -9.01
#